data_AF-A0A844DEV6-F1
#
_entry.id   AF-A0A844DEV6-F1
#
_cell.length_a   1.000
_cell.length_b   1.000
_cell.length_c   1.000
_cell.angle_alpha   90.00
_cell.angle_beta   90.00
_cell.angle_gamma   90.00
#
_symmetry.space_group_name_H-M   'P 1'
#
loop_
_entity.id
_entity.type
_entity.pdbx_description
1 polymer ?
#
loop_
_entity_poly.entity_id
_entity_poly.type
_entity_poly.pdbx_seq_one_letter_code
_entity_poly.pdbx_strand_id
1 'polypeptide(L)'
;MTYEEFLDEVTTLLTEMYDLEDEAAIKLVVDAQAADYFVIHDDKEEMRTVAQAKLDAAAIYQAKQNKNETQRKQQQRQVQKKKAP
;
A
#
# COMPACT_ATOMS: atom_id res chain seq x y z
N MET A 1 9.66 0.88 17.83
CA MET A 1 9.22 -0.53 17.69
C MET A 1 10.34 -1.30 16.98
N THR A 2 10.36 -2.61 17.08
CA THR A 2 11.20 -3.43 16.18
C THR A 2 10.69 -3.28 14.73
N TYR A 3 11.49 -3.70 13.75
CA TYR A 3 11.10 -3.66 12.34
C TYR A 3 9.83 -4.49 12.08
N GLU A 4 9.79 -5.73 12.57
CA GLU A 4 8.63 -6.60 12.39
C GLU A 4 7.37 -6.07 13.08
N GLU A 5 7.48 -5.57 14.33
CA GLU A 5 6.34 -4.93 15.02
C GLU A 5 5.82 -3.71 14.26
N PHE A 6 6.71 -2.95 13.60
CA PHE A 6 6.32 -1.81 12.80
C PHE A 6 5.55 -2.24 11.53
N LEU A 7 5.99 -3.29 10.85
CA LEU A 7 5.29 -3.83 9.68
C LEU A 7 3.94 -4.44 10.05
N ASP A 8 3.86 -5.12 11.20
CA ASP A 8 2.61 -5.64 11.75
C ASP A 8 1.64 -4.49 12.05
N GLU A 9 2.11 -3.42 12.71
CA GLU A 9 1.30 -2.22 12.98
C GLU A 9 0.79 -1.56 11.70
N VAL A 10 1.62 -1.43 10.65
CA VAL A 10 1.16 -0.93 9.34
C VAL A 10 0.07 -1.82 8.76
N THR A 11 0.21 -3.15 8.90
CA THR A 11 -0.77 -4.13 8.41
C THR A 11 -2.08 -4.02 9.18
N THR A 12 -2.05 -3.96 10.51
CA THR A 12 -3.22 -3.75 11.36
C THR A 12 -3.93 -2.44 11.03
N LEU A 13 -3.19 -1.34 10.85
CA LEU A 13 -3.80 -0.07 10.49
C LEU A 13 -4.45 -0.10 9.09
N LEU A 14 -3.90 -0.87 8.15
CA LEU A 14 -4.53 -1.08 6.84
C LEU A 14 -5.87 -1.81 6.93
N THR A 15 -5.99 -2.82 7.80
CA THR A 15 -7.25 -3.53 8.01
C THR A 15 -8.26 -2.63 8.74
N GLU A 16 -7.85 -1.97 9.82
CA GLU A 16 -8.71 -1.13 10.65
C GLU A 16 -9.20 0.14 9.94
N MET A 17 -8.33 0.84 9.20
CA MET A 17 -8.69 2.13 8.60
C MET A 17 -9.50 1.99 7.31
N TYR A 18 -9.35 0.87 6.60
CA TYR A 18 -9.86 0.71 5.24
C TYR A 18 -10.69 -0.56 5.02
N ASP A 19 -11.00 -1.29 6.09
CA ASP A 19 -11.81 -2.51 6.06
C ASP A 19 -11.26 -3.52 5.04
N LEU A 20 -9.95 -3.68 5.04
CA LEU A 20 -9.27 -4.67 4.21
C LEU A 20 -9.24 -6.02 4.94
N GLU A 21 -9.49 -7.09 4.19
CA GLU A 21 -9.15 -8.44 4.62
C GLU A 21 -7.65 -8.53 4.93
N ASP A 22 -7.29 -9.33 5.95
CA ASP A 22 -5.90 -9.48 6.40
C ASP A 22 -4.96 -9.85 5.26
N GLU A 23 -5.35 -10.81 4.41
CA GLU A 23 -4.55 -11.24 3.25
C GLU A 23 -4.29 -10.07 2.28
N ALA A 24 -5.26 -9.18 2.09
CA ALA A 24 -5.12 -8.02 1.22
C ALA A 24 -4.21 -6.96 1.85
N ALA A 25 -4.28 -6.74 3.15
CA ALA A 25 -3.40 -5.81 3.87
C ALA A 25 -1.95 -6.32 3.88
N ILE A 26 -1.73 -7.60 4.24
CA ILE A 26 -0.42 -8.25 4.23
C ILE A 26 0.20 -8.15 2.84
N LYS A 27 -0.58 -8.44 1.78
CA LYS A 27 -0.07 -8.36 0.41
C LYS A 27 0.43 -6.95 0.07
N LEU A 28 -0.26 -5.90 0.50
CA LEU A 28 0.17 -4.52 0.24
C LEU A 28 1.50 -4.20 0.93
N VAL A 29 1.70 -4.67 2.16
CA VAL A 29 2.96 -4.49 2.89
C VAL A 29 4.09 -5.27 2.23
N VAL A 30 3.87 -6.53 1.85
CA VAL A 30 4.86 -7.34 1.13
C VAL A 30 5.22 -6.73 -0.23
N ASP A 31 4.23 -6.25 -0.99
CA ASP A 31 4.47 -5.55 -2.26
C ASP A 31 5.31 -4.27 -2.04
N ALA A 32 5.09 -3.55 -0.93
CA ALA A 32 5.86 -2.35 -0.58
C ALA A 32 7.29 -2.71 -0.12
N GLN A 33 7.47 -3.79 0.65
CA GLN A 33 8.80 -4.31 0.99
C GLN A 33 9.58 -4.70 -0.27
N ALA A 34 8.95 -5.39 -1.22
CA ALA A 34 9.57 -5.77 -2.50
C ALA A 34 9.91 -4.57 -3.40
N ALA A 35 9.32 -3.40 -3.13
CA ALA A 35 9.61 -2.13 -3.81
C ALA A 35 10.58 -1.23 -3.02
N ASP A 36 11.30 -1.81 -2.05
CA ASP A 36 12.27 -1.13 -1.18
C ASP A 36 11.67 0.03 -0.35
N TYR A 37 10.34 0.07 -0.17
CA TYR A 37 9.65 1.18 0.51
C TYR A 37 10.08 1.34 1.98
N PHE A 38 10.33 0.22 2.66
CA PHE A 38 10.63 0.20 4.09
C PHE A 38 12.13 0.19 4.43
N VAL A 39 13.04 0.23 3.44
CA VAL A 39 14.50 0.14 3.69
C VAL A 39 14.98 1.17 4.70
N ILE A 40 14.49 2.41 4.63
CA ILE A 40 14.88 3.48 5.56
C ILE A 40 14.41 3.17 7.00
N HIS A 41 13.29 2.47 7.17
CA HIS A 41 12.77 2.09 8.49
C HIS A 41 13.57 0.94 9.12
N ASP A 42 14.27 0.13 8.32
CA ASP A 42 15.20 -0.89 8.80
C ASP A 42 16.43 -0.22 9.45
N ASP A 43 17.00 0.77 8.75
CA ASP A 43 18.19 1.51 9.21
C ASP A 43 17.92 2.51 10.35
N LYS A 44 16.71 3.07 10.42
CA LYS A 44 16.35 4.16 11.34
C LYS A 44 15.26 3.76 12.32
N GLU A 45 15.68 3.29 13.48
CA GLU A 45 14.77 2.82 14.52
C GLU A 45 13.80 3.91 15.00
N GLU A 46 14.22 5.18 14.97
CA GLU A 46 13.41 6.34 15.37
C GLU A 46 12.21 6.60 14.45
N MET A 47 12.23 6.06 13.22
CA MET A 47 11.09 6.16 12.30
C MET A 47 10.02 5.12 12.60
N ARG A 48 10.33 4.05 13.33
CA ARG A 48 9.42 2.95 13.64
C ARG A 48 8.47 3.29 14.80
N THR A 49 7.61 4.27 14.56
CA THR A 49 6.59 4.78 15.49
C THR A 49 5.18 4.55 14.96
N VAL A 50 4.19 4.46 15.85
CA VAL A 50 2.78 4.31 15.47
C VAL A 50 2.30 5.47 14.57
N ALA A 51 2.77 6.69 14.84
CA ALA A 51 2.45 7.86 14.03
C ALA A 51 2.93 7.70 12.59
N GLN A 52 4.16 7.18 12.41
CA GLN A 52 4.71 6.89 11.09
C GLN A 52 3.99 5.72 10.41
N ALA A 53 3.69 4.64 11.15
CA ALA A 53 2.96 3.49 10.62
C ALA A 53 1.61 3.89 10.02
N LYS A 54 0.91 4.82 10.67
CA LYS A 54 -0.35 5.37 10.16
C LYS A 54 -0.18 6.15 8.85
N LEU A 55 0.89 6.93 8.72
CA LEU A 55 1.21 7.66 7.49
C LEU A 55 1.52 6.68 6.36
N ASP A 56 2.29 5.64 6.64
CA ASP A 56 2.67 4.62 5.65
C ASP A 56 1.47 3.78 5.20
N ALA A 57 0.60 3.35 6.13
CA ALA A 57 -0.65 2.67 5.79
C ALA A 57 -1.51 3.51 4.82
N ALA A 58 -1.65 4.82 5.10
CA ALA A 58 -2.40 5.72 4.23
C ALA A 58 -1.75 5.89 2.85
N ALA A 59 -0.44 6.06 2.80
CA ALA A 59 0.32 6.23 1.56
C ALA A 59 0.23 4.97 0.66
N ILE A 60 0.40 3.78 1.26
CA ILE A 60 0.30 2.49 0.57
C ILE A 60 -1.12 2.28 0.01
N TYR A 61 -2.15 2.55 0.81
CA TYR A 61 -3.53 2.45 0.33
C TYR A 61 -3.81 3.41 -0.82
N GLN A 62 -3.36 4.67 -0.72
CA GLN A 62 -3.53 5.65 -1.78
C GLN A 62 -2.82 5.22 -3.08
N ALA A 63 -1.60 4.69 -2.98
CA ALA A 63 -0.87 4.17 -4.13
C ALA A 63 -1.64 3.04 -4.84
N LYS A 64 -2.24 2.11 -4.06
CA LYS A 64 -3.15 1.07 -4.59
C LYS A 64 -4.33 1.68 -5.34
N GLN A 65 -5.01 2.67 -4.76
CA GLN A 65 -6.18 3.31 -5.41
C GLN A 65 -5.78 3.99 -6.73
N ASN A 66 -4.67 4.72 -6.73
CA ASN A 66 -4.16 5.40 -7.93
C ASN A 66 -3.81 4.40 -9.05
N LYS A 67 -3.20 3.26 -8.69
CA LYS A 67 -2.90 2.18 -9.63
C LYS A 67 -4.18 1.60 -10.24
N ASN A 68 -5.18 1.32 -9.41
CA ASN A 68 -6.47 0.79 -9.86
C ASN A 68 -7.19 1.77 -10.80
N GLU A 69 -7.22 3.06 -10.46
CA GLU A 69 -7.84 4.09 -11.30
C GLU A 69 -7.13 4.21 -12.65
N THR A 70 -5.79 4.19 -12.63
CA THR A 70 -4.98 4.23 -13.86
C THR A 70 -5.28 3.03 -14.76
N GLN A 71 -5.34 1.82 -14.21
CA GLN A 71 -5.66 0.60 -14.96
C GLN A 71 -7.08 0.66 -15.55
N ARG A 72 -8.08 1.13 -14.78
CA ARG A 72 -9.46 1.31 -15.26
C ARG A 72 -9.53 2.28 -16.44
N LYS A 73 -8.86 3.44 -16.33
CA LYS A 73 -8.80 4.43 -17.42
C LYS A 73 -8.14 3.86 -18.67
N GLN A 74 -7.06 3.10 -18.51
CA GLN A 74 -6.39 2.43 -19.64
C GLN A 74 -7.30 1.41 -20.31
N GLN A 75 -8.01 0.57 -19.54
CA GLN A 75 -8.95 -0.41 -20.08
C GLN A 75 -10.11 0.25 -20.85
N GLN A 76 -10.70 1.33 -20.31
CA GLN A 76 -11.77 2.08 -20.97
C GLN A 76 -11.31 2.66 -22.32
N ARG A 77 -10.09 3.24 -22.38
CA ARG A 77 -9.51 3.76 -23.62
C ARG A 77 -9.32 2.66 -24.67
N GLN A 78 -8.87 1.47 -24.25
CA GLN A 78 -8.71 0.33 -25.17
C GLN A 78 -10.06 -0.16 -25.72
N VAL A 79 -11.09 -0.24 -24.87
CA VAL A 79 -12.45 -0.63 -25.29
C VAL A 79 -13.03 0.38 -26.28
N GLN A 80 -12.87 1.68 -26.04
CA GLN A 80 -13.34 2.73 -26.95
C GLN A 80 -12.63 2.66 -28.31
N LYS A 81 -11.30 2.45 -28.33
CA LYS A 81 -10.54 2.27 -29.58
C LYS A 81 -11.03 1.08 -30.42
N LYS A 82 -11.40 -0.03 -29.77
CA LYS A 82 -11.92 -1.23 -30.48
C LYS A 82 -13.33 -1.05 -31.04
N LYS A 83 -14.11 -0.10 -30.51
CA LYS A 83 -15.49 0.19 -30.94
C LYS A 83 -15.60 1.32 -31.95
N ALA A 84 -14.52 2.07 -32.21
CA ALA A 84 -14.51 3.09 -33.24
C ALA A 84 -14.54 2.41 -34.63
N PRO A 85 -15.44 2.86 -35.55
CA PRO A 85 -15.55 2.31 -36.90
C PRO A 85 -14.31 2.60 -37.76
#